data_AF-A0A3N5NGV5-F1
#
_entry.id   AF-A0A3N5NGV5-F1
#
_cell.length_a   1.000
_cell.length_b   1.000
_cell.length_c   1.000
_cell.angle_alpha   90.00
_cell.angle_beta   90.00
_cell.angle_gamma   90.00
#
_symmetry.space_group_name_H-M   'P 1'
#
loop_
_entity.id
_entity.type
_entity.pdbx_description
1 polymer ?
#
loop_
_entity_poly.entity_id
_entity_poly.type
_entity_poly.pdbx_seq_one_letter_code
_entity_poly.pdbx_strand_id
1 'polypeptide(L)'
;MTFLELCSAPGAILGAYARQATLSNGARVRYIIDYDIGGGSGGTEGELKGQLDLGAKVFALSCRDQGEWRTRPDWCVQYLRYLKVQERH
;
A
#
# COMPACT_ATOMS: atom_id res chain seq x y z
N MET A 1 2.57 8.45 -12.85
CA MET A 1 2.58 6.98 -13.05
C MET A 1 2.13 6.33 -11.75
N THR A 2 1.30 5.28 -11.80
CA THR A 2 0.85 4.56 -10.59
C THR A 2 1.44 3.15 -10.55
N PHE A 3 1.80 2.69 -9.35
CA PHE A 3 2.36 1.36 -9.14
C PHE A 3 1.86 0.77 -7.82
N LEU A 4 1.55 -0.53 -7.79
CA LEU A 4 1.15 -1.27 -6.60
C LEU A 4 2.01 -2.53 -6.50
N GLU A 5 2.66 -2.72 -5.37
CA GLU A 5 3.45 -3.89 -5.05
C GLU A 5 2.95 -4.56 -3.78
N LEU A 6 2.85 -5.89 -3.83
CA LEU A 6 2.58 -6.74 -2.69
C LEU A 6 3.69 -7.79 -2.61
N CYS A 7 4.48 -7.76 -1.55
CA CYS A 7 5.52 -8.75 -1.30
C CYS A 7 5.17 -9.58 -0.07
N SER A 8 5.37 -10.89 -0.12
CA SER A 8 5.13 -11.76 1.03
C SER A 8 6.08 -11.40 2.16
N ALA A 9 5.53 -11.00 3.31
CA ALA A 9 6.31 -10.63 4.50
C ALA A 9 5.85 -11.52 5.66
N PRO A 10 6.49 -12.68 5.89
CA PRO A 10 6.13 -13.56 7.00
C PRO A 10 6.58 -12.91 8.33
N GLY A 11 5.81 -11.95 8.82
CA GLY A 11 6.07 -11.21 10.03
C GLY A 11 5.45 -9.81 10.01
N ALA A 12 5.29 -9.20 11.18
CA ALA A 12 4.95 -7.78 11.23
C ALA A 12 6.14 -6.96 10.76
N ILE A 13 5.96 -6.12 9.75
CA ILE A 13 6.94 -5.09 9.42
C ILE A 13 6.86 -4.09 10.57
N LEU A 14 7.87 -4.11 11.44
CA LEU A 14 7.93 -3.18 12.57
C LEU A 14 8.26 -1.80 12.02
N GLY A 15 7.24 -0.96 11.94
CA GLY A 15 7.33 0.45 11.59
C GLY A 15 6.28 1.26 12.33
N ALA A 16 6.56 2.53 12.58
CA ALA A 16 5.59 3.46 13.15
C ALA A 16 4.54 3.78 12.07
N TYR A 17 3.52 2.93 11.94
CA TYR A 17 2.39 3.22 11.08
C TYR A 17 1.57 4.38 11.65
N ALA A 18 1.37 5.41 10.84
CA ALA A 18 0.58 6.58 11.24
C ALA A 18 -0.92 6.39 10.96
N ARG A 19 -1.27 5.48 10.05
CA ARG A 19 -2.64 5.27 9.57
C ARG A 19 -2.99 3.79 9.56
N GLN A 20 -4.26 3.49 9.80
CA GLN A 20 -4.81 2.15 9.67
C GLN A 20 -6.26 2.17 9.17
N ALA A 21 -6.66 1.12 8.47
CA ALA A 21 -8.03 0.90 8.04
C ALA A 21 -8.36 -0.60 8.05
N THR A 22 -9.60 -0.92 8.43
CA THR A 22 -10.19 -2.24 8.18
C THR A 22 -11.07 -2.13 6.95
N LEU A 23 -10.86 -3.00 5.97
CA LEU A 23 -11.55 -3.02 4.69
C LEU A 23 -12.80 -3.91 4.74
N SER A 24 -13.69 -3.76 3.77
CA SER A 24 -14.95 -4.53 3.70
C SER A 24 -14.76 -6.04 3.50
N ASN A 25 -13.61 -6.50 3.01
CA ASN A 25 -13.23 -7.91 2.95
C ASN A 25 -12.59 -8.42 4.25
N GLY A 26 -12.63 -7.63 5.33
CA GLY A 26 -12.03 -7.96 6.62
C GLY A 26 -10.50 -7.78 6.67
N ALA A 27 -9.87 -7.42 5.55
CA ALA A 27 -8.43 -7.16 5.53
C ALA A 27 -8.10 -5.91 6.34
N ARG A 28 -6.94 -5.91 6.99
CA ARG A 28 -6.43 -4.76 7.73
C ARG A 28 -5.22 -4.17 7.03
N VAL A 29 -5.22 -2.86 6.83
CA VAL A 29 -4.09 -2.14 6.24
C VAL A 29 -3.54 -1.17 7.28
N ARG A 30 -2.22 -1.15 7.44
CA ARG A 30 -1.50 -0.21 8.30
C ARG A 30 -0.38 0.42 7.47
N TYR A 31 -0.26 1.74 7.46
CA TYR A 31 0.64 2.42 6.54
C TYR A 31 1.07 3.82 6.98
N ILE A 32 2.12 4.31 6.32
CA ILE A 32 2.53 5.71 6.26
C ILE A 32 2.50 6.17 4.80
N ILE A 33 2.46 7.48 4.58
CA ILE A 33 2.61 8.08 3.25
C ILE A 33 3.79 9.03 3.31
N ASP A 34 4.72 8.85 2.40
CA ASP A 34 5.72 9.84 2.04
C ASP A 34 5.26 10.51 0.73
N TYR A 35 5.07 11.83 0.75
CA TYR A 35 4.55 12.55 -0.41
C TYR A 35 5.65 13.04 -1.36
N ASP A 36 6.91 12.94 -0.95
CA ASP A 36 8.07 13.37 -1.72
C ASP A 36 9.22 12.38 -1.53
N ILE A 37 9.23 11.34 -2.37
CA ILE A 37 10.33 10.38 -2.45
C ILE A 37 11.29 10.70 -3.61
N GLY A 38 11.27 11.96 -4.08
CA GLY A 38 11.95 12.41 -5.29
C GLY A 38 11.00 12.67 -6.46
N GLY A 39 11.54 13.04 -7.61
CA GLY A 39 10.72 13.37 -8.78
C GLY A 39 11.54 13.63 -10.04
N GLY A 40 10.84 13.67 -11.17
CA GLY A 40 11.42 13.91 -12.48
C GLY A 40 10.52 14.83 -13.32
N SER A 41 10.64 14.78 -14.64
CA SER A 41 9.84 15.61 -15.55
C SER A 41 8.32 15.42 -15.42
N GLY A 42 7.87 14.30 -14.84
CA GLY A 42 6.47 14.02 -14.53
C GLY A 42 5.96 14.57 -13.20
N GLY A 43 6.78 15.31 -12.46
CA GLY A 43 6.47 15.85 -11.14
C GLY A 43 7.00 15.02 -9.98
N THR A 44 6.52 15.33 -8.78
CA THR A 44 6.91 14.69 -7.53
C THR A 44 6.33 13.28 -7.48
N GLU A 45 7.08 12.32 -6.94
CA GLU A 45 6.66 10.95 -6.66
C GLU A 45 6.36 10.82 -5.17
N GLY A 46 5.24 10.18 -4.85
CA GLY A 46 4.86 9.84 -3.48
C GLY A 46 4.66 8.33 -3.35
N GLU A 47 4.88 7.82 -2.14
CA GLU A 47 4.80 6.41 -1.82
C GLU A 47 4.05 6.16 -0.49
N LEU A 48 3.07 5.27 -0.54
CA LEU A 48 2.48 4.64 0.62
C LEU A 48 3.29 3.38 0.92
N LYS A 49 3.84 3.28 2.14
CA LYS A 49 4.49 2.06 2.65
C LYS A 49 3.68 1.49 3.80
N GLY A 50 3.40 0.20 3.75
CA GLY A 50 2.52 -0.41 4.73
C GLY A 50 2.61 -1.92 4.81
N GLN A 51 1.68 -2.44 5.60
CA GLN A 51 1.40 -3.85 5.76
C GLN A 51 -0.09 -4.10 5.49
N LEU A 52 -0.36 -5.15 4.73
CA LEU A 52 -1.69 -5.70 4.48
C LEU A 52 -1.80 -7.06 5.17
N ASP A 53 -2.71 -7.16 6.14
CA ASP A 53 -3.13 -8.41 6.74
C ASP A 53 -4.38 -8.90 6.00
N LEU A 54 -4.27 -10.01 5.28
CA LEU A 54 -5.35 -10.61 4.49
C LEU A 54 -5.55 -12.06 4.94
N GLY A 55 -6.50 -12.25 5.86
CA GLY A 55 -6.70 -13.53 6.54
C GLY A 55 -5.49 -13.89 7.39
N ALA A 56 -4.93 -15.09 7.17
CA ALA A 56 -3.71 -15.55 7.85
C ALA A 56 -2.41 -15.12 7.14
N LYS A 57 -2.49 -14.37 6.04
CA LYS A 57 -1.33 -13.93 5.26
C LYS A 57 -1.02 -12.47 5.53
N VAL A 58 0.27 -12.16 5.60
CA VAL A 58 0.79 -10.81 5.80
C VAL A 58 1.65 -10.42 4.59
N PHE A 59 1.41 -9.23 4.06
CA PHE A 59 2.11 -8.69 2.91
C PHE A 59 2.71 -7.32 3.23
N ALA A 60 3.93 -7.07 2.76
CA ALA A 60 4.43 -5.72 2.57
C ALA A 60 3.61 -5.06 1.45
N LEU A 61 3.20 -3.82 1.66
CA LEU A 61 2.44 -3.03 0.71
C LEU A 61 3.26 -1.80 0.33
N SER A 62 3.50 -1.59 -0.97
CA SER A 62 3.93 -0.31 -1.50
C SER A 62 2.95 0.17 -2.58
N CYS A 63 2.54 1.43 -2.52
CA CYS A 63 1.77 2.06 -3.58
C CYS A 63 2.41 3.39 -3.94
N ARG A 64 2.68 3.62 -5.21
CA ARG A 64 3.29 4.85 -5.70
C ARG A 64 2.38 5.59 -6.64
N ASP A 65 2.55 6.91 -6.63
CA ASP A 65 1.94 7.80 -7.59
C ASP A 65 2.89 8.95 -7.90
N GLN A 66 2.95 9.37 -9.16
CA GLN A 66 3.72 10.51 -9.62
C GLN A 66 2.83 11.46 -10.40
N GLY A 67 2.86 12.74 -10.02
CA GLY A 67 2.08 13.79 -10.66
C GLY A 67 2.70 15.18 -10.50
N GLU A 68 2.43 16.04 -11.48
CA GLU A 68 2.97 17.40 -11.58
C GLU A 68 2.43 18.33 -10.48
N TRP A 69 1.17 18.15 -10.07
CA TRP A 69 0.48 19.04 -9.13
C TRP A 69 0.19 18.40 -7.78
N ARG A 70 -0.05 17.09 -7.78
CA ARG A 70 -0.40 16.34 -6.58
C ARG A 70 -0.17 14.85 -6.80
N THR A 71 0.35 14.18 -5.76
CA THR A 71 0.41 12.73 -5.66
C THR A 71 -0.70 12.20 -4.75
N ARG A 72 -1.18 11.00 -5.05
CA ARG A 72 -2.21 10.28 -4.29
C ARG A 72 -1.79 8.85 -3.98
N PRO A 73 -0.70 8.61 -3.22
CA PRO A 73 -0.20 7.24 -3.01
C PRO A 73 -1.20 6.31 -2.30
N ASP A 74 -2.23 6.88 -1.66
CA ASP A 74 -3.36 6.17 -1.05
C ASP A 74 -4.41 5.64 -2.05
N TRP A 75 -4.28 5.92 -3.35
CA TRP A 75 -5.22 5.49 -4.40
C TRP A 75 -5.51 3.99 -4.36
N CYS A 76 -4.54 3.18 -3.94
CA CYS A 76 -4.61 1.72 -3.95
C CYS A 76 -5.51 1.15 -2.84
N VAL A 77 -5.68 1.86 -1.72
CA VAL A 77 -6.34 1.33 -0.51
C VAL A 77 -7.77 0.88 -0.81
N GLN A 78 -8.50 1.65 -1.63
CA GLN A 78 -9.86 1.30 -2.03
C GLN A 78 -9.95 0.02 -2.88
N TYR A 79 -8.86 -0.39 -3.54
CA TYR A 79 -8.82 -1.58 -4.38
C TYR A 79 -8.44 -2.84 -3.59
N LEU A 80 -7.71 -2.69 -2.48
CA LEU A 80 -7.31 -3.81 -1.61
C LEU A 80 -8.52 -4.59 -1.05
N ARG A 81 -9.70 -3.96 -0.98
CA ARG A 81 -10.95 -4.62 -0.56
C ARG A 81 -11.45 -5.70 -1.52
N TYR A 82 -10.92 -5.76 -2.74
CA TYR A 82 -11.27 -6.76 -3.74
C TYR A 82 -10.31 -7.96 -3.75
N LEU A 83 -9.21 -7.89 -3.00
CA LEU A 83 -8.25 -8.99 -2.93
C LEU A 83 -8.79 -10.16 -2.13
N LYS A 84 -8.41 -11.36 -2.56
CA LYS A 84 -8.65 -12.64 -1.88
C LYS A 84 -7.44 -13.53 -2.07
N VAL A 85 -7.09 -14.30 -1.03
CA VAL A 85 -6.09 -15.37 -1.17
C VAL A 85 -6.78 -16.56 -1.83
N GLN A 86 -6.21 -17.06 -2.93
CA GLN A 86 -6.64 -18.31 -3.54
C GLN A 86 -5.56 -19.36 -3.29
N GLU A 87 -5.92 -20.40 -2.56
CA GLU A 87 -5.06 -21.58 -2.40
C GLU A 87 -5.15 -22.40 -3.69
N ARG A 88 -4.00 -22.75 -4.25
CA ARG A 88 -3.92 -23.72 -5.34
C ARG A 88 -3.75 -25.09 -4.69
N HIS A 89 -4.75 -25.94 -4.89
CA HIS A 89 -4.69 -27.38 -4.58
C HIS A 89 -3.95 -28.12 -5.69
#